data_AF-A0A8K0TAT8-F1
#
_entry.id   AF-A0A8K0TAT8-F1
#
_cell.length_a   1.000
_cell.length_b   1.000
_cell.length_c   1.000
_cell.angle_alpha   90.00
_cell.angle_beta   90.00
_cell.angle_gamma   90.00
#
_symmetry.space_group_name_H-M   'P 1'
#
loop_
_entity.id
_entity.type
_entity.pdbx_description
1 polymer ?
#
loop_
_entity_poly.entity_id
_entity_poly.type
_entity_poly.pdbx_seq_one_letter_code
_entity_poly.pdbx_strand_id
1 'polypeptide(L)' 'MCDWEEFLFICDHSILRLKSYCHSARNDPNHLCFGVKVLRNSWHQGIPCETCFHEWNTQGAAYPLTGLVRIPDGSHH' A
#
# COMPACT_ATOMS: atom_id res chain seq x y z
N MET A 1 -14.96 -19.84 2.18
CA MET A 1 -14.85 -18.36 2.13
C MET A 1 -13.59 -18.02 1.36
N CYS A 2 -13.52 -16.88 0.68
CA CYS A 2 -12.27 -16.44 0.07
C CYS A 2 -11.47 -15.66 1.11
N ASP A 3 -10.21 -16.02 1.28
CA ASP A 3 -9.33 -15.36 2.24
C ASP A 3 -8.52 -14.28 1.53
N TRP A 4 -8.45 -13.10 2.14
CA TRP A 4 -7.71 -11.95 1.67
C TRP A 4 -6.67 -11.53 2.70
N GLU A 5 -5.62 -10.88 2.20
CA GLU A 5 -4.58 -10.22 2.99
C GLU A 5 -4.49 -8.76 2.56
N GLU A 6 -4.27 -7.89 3.53
CA GLU A 6 -4.09 -6.46 3.32
C GLU A 6 -2.62 -6.09 3.52
N PHE A 7 -2.11 -5.20 2.69
CA PHE A 7 -0.76 -4.66 2.77
C PHE A 7 -0.86 -3.15 2.95
N LEU A 8 -0.34 -2.66 4.06
CA LEU A 8 -0.34 -1.25 4.47
C LEU A 8 1.04 -0.65 4.19
N PHE A 9 1.07 0.47 3.46
CA PHE A 9 2.29 1.16 3.05
C PHE A 9 2.49 2.44 3.86
N ILE A 10 3.73 2.95 3.91
CA ILE A 10 4.06 4.16 4.69
C ILE A 10 3.45 5.44 4.10
N CYS A 11 2.97 5.37 2.86
CA CYS A 11 2.29 6.44 2.15
C CYS A 11 0.77 6.44 2.40
N ASP A 12 0.29 5.77 3.44
CA ASP A 12 -1.13 5.62 3.82
C ASP A 12 -2.02 4.87 2.80
N HIS A 13 -1.41 4.31 1.75
CA HIS A 13 -2.11 3.43 0.82
C HIS A 13 -2.20 2.00 1.35
N SER A 14 -3.23 1.27 0.92
CA SER A 14 -3.36 -0.16 1.16
C SER A 14 -3.71 -0.94 -0.11
N ILE A 15 -3.28 -2.21 -0.16
CA ILE A 15 -3.61 -3.14 -1.24
C ILE A 15 -4.16 -4.43 -0.65
N LEU A 16 -5.27 -4.92 -1.21
CA LEU A 16 -5.83 -6.23 -0.90
C LEU A 16 -5.35 -7.28 -1.90
N ARG A 17 -4.84 -8.41 -1.40
CA ARG A 17 -4.46 -9.58 -2.21
C ARG A 17 -5.28 -10.77 -1.78
N LEU A 18 -5.72 -11.55 -2.76
CA LEU A 18 -6.40 -12.80 -2.50
C LEU A 18 -5.36 -13.85 -2.08
N LYS A 19 -5.54 -14.43 -0.90
CA LYS A 19 -4.72 -15.52 -0.36
C LYS A 19 -5.25 -16.88 -0.81
N SER A 20 -6.56 -17.09 -0.74
CA SER A 20 -7.18 -18.36 -1.08
C SER A 20 -8.57 -18.18 -1.66
N TYR A 21 -8.90 -19.01 -2.65
CA TYR A 21 -10.27 -19.12 -3.16
C TYR A 21 -11.11 -20.04 -2.28
N CYS A 22 -12.39 -19.72 -2.12
CA CYS A 22 -13.37 -20.69 -1.63
C CYS A 22 -13.59 -21.82 -2.64
N HIS A 23 -14.22 -22.92 -2.21
CA HIS A 23 -14.49 -24.06 -3.10
C HIS A 23 -15.21 -23.66 -4.39
N SER A 24 -16.25 -22.84 -4.31
CA SER A 24 -17.01 -22.40 -5.48
C SER A 24 -16.19 -21.51 -6.40
N ALA A 25 -15.55 -20.47 -5.87
CA ALA A 25 -14.76 -19.53 -6.66
C ALA A 25 -13.51 -20.18 -7.27
N ARG A 26 -12.95 -21.21 -6.64
CA ARG A 26 -11.83 -21.98 -7.20
C ARG A 26 -12.24 -22.71 -8.49
N ASN A 27 -13.49 -23.19 -8.55
CA ASN A 27 -13.99 -23.98 -9.67
C ASN A 27 -14.77 -23.16 -10.71
N ASP A 28 -15.11 -21.91 -10.42
CA ASP A 28 -15.74 -21.00 -11.39
C ASP A 28 -14.72 -20.49 -12.42
N PRO A 29 -15.02 -20.53 -13.74
CA PRO A 29 -14.09 -20.08 -14.78
C PRO A 29 -13.68 -18.61 -14.68
N ASN A 30 -14.54 -17.77 -14.10
CA ASN A 30 -14.30 -16.35 -13.90
C ASN A 30 -13.87 -16.05 -12.44
N HIS A 31 -13.66 -17.09 -11.63
CA HIS A 31 -13.36 -17.02 -10.21
C HIS A 31 -14.31 -16.14 -9.39
N LEU A 32 -15.59 -16.10 -9.78
CA LEU A 32 -16.59 -15.29 -9.11
C LEU A 32 -16.88 -15.84 -7.71
N CYS A 33 -16.83 -14.95 -6.72
CA CYS A 33 -17.17 -15.26 -5.35
C CYS A 33 -18.40 -14.48 -4.92
N PHE A 34 -19.53 -15.19 -4.80
CA PHE A 34 -20.79 -14.68 -4.24
C PHE A 34 -20.94 -14.96 -2.74
N GLY A 35 -19.92 -15.56 -2.12
CA GLY A 35 -19.89 -15.87 -0.70
C GLY A 35 -19.11 -14.85 0.12
N VAL A 36 -18.98 -15.13 1.42
CA VAL A 36 -18.23 -14.28 2.36
C VAL A 36 -16.75 -14.21 1.98
N LYS A 37 -16.22 -12.99 2.04
CA LYS A 37 -14.80 -12.65 1.90
C LYS A 37 -14.26 -12.31 3.29
N VAL A 38 -13.14 -12.89 3.68
CA VAL A 38 -12.55 -12.72 5.01
C VAL A 38 -11.17 -12.12 4.87
N LEU A 39 -10.94 -10.98 5.54
CA LEU A 39 -9.61 -10.44 5.70
C LEU A 39 -8.92 -11.19 6.85
N ARG A 40 -7.82 -11.88 6.56
CA ARG A 40 -7.11 -12.71 7.55
C ARG A 40 -6.04 -11.96 8.29
N ASN A 41 -5.25 -11.17 7.56
CA ASN A 41 -4.09 -10.47 8.09
C ASN A 41 -3.92 -9.14 7.37
N SER A 42 -3.38 -8.17 8.12
CA SER A 42 -2.88 -6.90 7.58
C SER A 42 -1.39 -6.81 7.88
N TRP A 43 -0.60 -6.49 6.86
CA TRP A 43 0.87 -6.49 6.91
C TRP A 43 1.41 -5.10 6.62
N HIS A 44 2.21 -4.54 7.53
CA HIS A 44 2.91 -3.29 7.29
C HIS A 44 4.17 -3.56 6.46
N GLN A 45 4.34 -2.86 5.34
CA GLN A 45 5.45 -3.12 4.41
C GLN A 45 6.70 -2.27 4.69
N GLY A 46 6.60 -1.17 5.43
CA GLY A 46 7.73 -0.27 5.71
C GLY A 46 8.28 0.48 4.49
N ILE A 47 7.66 0.33 3.32
CA ILE A 47 8.00 0.98 2.06
C ILE A 47 6.75 1.69 1.48
N PRO A 48 6.90 2.66 0.57
CA PRO A 48 5.76 3.23 -0.17
C PRO A 48 5.20 2.22 -1.18
N CYS A 49 3.97 2.44 -1.64
CA CYS A 49 3.43 1.68 -2.76
C CYS A 49 4.15 2.06 -4.07
N GLU A 50 4.02 1.22 -5.10
CA GLU A 50 4.69 1.40 -6.39
C GLU A 50 4.37 2.77 -7.03
N THR A 51 3.10 3.20 -6.98
CA THR A 51 2.70 4.51 -7.51
C THR A 51 3.43 5.66 -6.82
N CYS A 52 3.38 5.73 -5.49
CA CYS A 52 4.08 6.79 -4.74
C CYS A 52 5.60 6.69 -4.90
N PHE A 53 6.14 5.47 -4.99
CA PHE A 53 7.56 5.28 -5.27
C PHE A 53 7.96 5.92 -6.60
N HIS A 54 7.18 5.71 -7.67
CA HIS A 54 7.45 6.34 -8.96
C HIS A 54 7.27 7.86 -8.92
N GLU A 55 6.23 8.36 -8.26
CA GLU A 55 6.00 9.80 -8.11
C GLU A 55 7.15 10.49 -7.36
N TRP A 56 7.62 9.90 -6.27
CA TRP A 56 8.75 10.44 -5.50
C TRP A 56 10.06 10.40 -6.28
N ASN A 57 10.32 9.32 -7.02
CA ASN A 57 11.50 9.22 -7.88
C ASN A 57 11.46 10.23 -9.04
N THR A 58 10.29 10.45 -9.62
CA THR A 58 10.14 11.40 -10.75
C THR A 58 10.26 12.85 -10.28
N GLN A 59 9.87 13.14 -9.03
CA GLN A 59 9.88 14.49 -8.50
C GLN A 59 11.25 14.94 -7.94
N GLY A 60 12.24 14.05 -7.79
CA GLY A 60 13.50 14.40 -7.11
C GLY A 60 13.27 14.99 -5.71
N ALA A 61 12.11 14.74 -5.11
CA ALA A 61 11.62 15.43 -3.95
C ALA A 61 12.09 14.66 -2.71
N ALA A 62 13.07 15.27 -2.06
CA ALA A 62 13.58 14.91 -0.75
C ALA A 62 12.45 14.45 0.18
N TYR A 63 12.44 13.16 0.50
CA TYR A 63 11.86 12.73 1.76
C TYR A 63 12.62 13.47 2.87
N PRO A 64 11.95 14.07 3.87
CA PRO A 64 12.62 14.34 5.12
C PRO A 64 12.86 12.97 5.77
N LEU A 65 14.05 12.40 5.56
CA LEU A 65 14.64 11.56 6.59
C LEU A 65 14.74 12.50 7.81
N THR A 66 13.77 12.36 8.72
CA THR A 66 13.88 12.69 10.13
C THR A 66 15.17 13.43 10.52
N GLY A 67 15.10 14.76 10.67
CA GLY A 67 15.95 15.45 11.65
C GLY A 67 16.82 16.64 11.25
N LEU A 68 16.69 17.28 10.08
CA LEU A 68 17.35 18.58 9.87
C LEU A 68 16.38 19.62 9.30
N VAL A 69 15.79 20.39 10.21
CA VAL A 69 15.12 21.65 9.90
C VAL A 69 16.14 22.58 9.24
N ARG A 70 16.04 22.76 7.92
CA ARG A 70 16.68 23.90 7.27
C ARG A 70 15.83 25.13 7.55
N ILE A 71 16.28 25.96 8.49
CA ILE A 71 15.79 27.33 8.66
C ILE A 71 16.23 28.11 7.42
N PRO A 72 15.32 28.71 6.61
CA PRO A 72 15.73 29.68 5.63
C PRO A 72 16.23 30.93 6.37
N ASP A 73 17.51 31.25 6.19
CA ASP A 73 18.11 32.48 6.69
C ASP A 73 17.33 33.66 6.12
N GLY A 74 16.77 34.45 7.03
CA GLY A 74 15.89 35.55 6.72
C GLY A 74 16.60 36.61 5.89
N SER A 75 15.90 37.07 4.87
CA SER A 75 16.23 38.26 4.09
C SER A 75 16.46 39.45 5.03
N HIS A 76 17.69 39.96 5.08
CA HIS A 76 17.97 41.30 5.59
C HIS A 76 18.24 42.24 4.41
N HIS A 77 17.57 43.39 4.50
CA HIS A 77 17.63 44.56 3.64
C HIS A 77 19.05 45.09 3.42
#